data_AF-A0A2M7MB86-F1
#
_entry.id   AF-A0A2M7MB86-F1
#
_cell.length_a   1.000
_cell.length_b   1.000
_cell.length_c   1.000
_cell.angle_alpha   90.00
_cell.angle_beta   90.00
_cell.angle_gamma   90.00
#
_symmetry.space_group_name_H-M   'P 1'
#
loop_
_entity.id
_entity.type
_entity.pdbx_description
1 polymer ?
#
loop_
_entity_poly.entity_id
_entity_poly.type
_entity_poly.pdbx_seq_one_letter_code
_entity_poly.pdbx_strand_id
1 'polypeptide(L)'
;MTEKVFSLHIHDIKWLFFLSYLFAIVIDNMMILSFDIQFMPYLTLLTLFFWTSRILYKSHLLSAFILGLAFDTALNTPLGSHSLIFLTTTFLMLRSRLRFKGYPLWQQSVIIGSYLLVFQIMSWFIFTPQLLGNAYYYYWLEPLVAIFIWPLLTLILNRLTHQTVFN
;
A
#
# COMPACT_ATOMS: atom_id res chain seq x y z
N MET A 1 1.99 30.99 -17.52
CA MET A 1 0.52 30.93 -17.49
C MET A 1 0.14 29.69 -18.28
N THR A 2 -0.24 28.54 -17.74
CA THR A 2 -1.13 28.22 -16.62
C THR A 2 -0.64 26.95 -15.90
N GLU A 3 0.34 27.09 -15.01
CA GLU A 3 0.58 26.07 -13.98
C GLU A 3 -0.54 26.16 -12.94
N LYS A 4 -1.75 25.74 -13.33
CA LYS A 4 -2.65 25.15 -12.35
C LYS A 4 -1.93 23.89 -11.88
N VAL A 5 -1.14 24.06 -10.82
CA VAL A 5 -0.69 22.98 -9.95
C VAL A 5 -1.87 22.04 -9.80
N PHE A 6 -1.83 20.91 -10.50
CA PHE A 6 -2.98 20.02 -10.65
C PHE A 6 -3.23 19.36 -9.29
N SER A 7 -3.99 20.05 -8.44
CA SER A 7 -4.43 19.54 -7.16
C SER A 7 -5.51 18.51 -7.46
N LEU A 8 -5.11 17.24 -7.60
CA LEU A 8 -6.05 16.12 -7.69
C LEU A 8 -7.04 16.22 -6.52
N HIS A 9 -8.26 16.63 -6.81
CA HIS A 9 -9.33 16.66 -5.83
C HIS A 9 -9.95 15.27 -5.78
N ILE A 10 -10.16 14.76 -4.56
CA ILE A 10 -10.77 13.44 -4.35
C ILE A 10 -12.14 13.32 -5.03
N HIS A 11 -12.86 14.43 -5.22
CA HIS A 11 -14.20 14.39 -5.79
C HIS A 11 -14.21 13.85 -7.23
N ASP A 12 -13.18 14.17 -8.01
CA ASP A 12 -13.05 13.78 -9.43
C ASP A 12 -12.71 12.29 -9.57
N ILE A 13 -11.97 11.76 -8.60
CA ILE A 13 -11.44 10.39 -8.62
C ILE A 13 -12.05 9.49 -7.53
N LYS A 14 -13.15 9.90 -6.89
CA LYS A 14 -13.73 9.20 -5.73
C LYS A 14 -14.00 7.73 -6.02
N TRP A 15 -14.59 7.46 -7.19
CA TRP A 15 -14.92 6.10 -7.63
C TRP A 15 -13.67 5.26 -7.85
N LEU A 16 -12.66 5.82 -8.53
CA LEU A 16 -11.39 5.14 -8.76
C LEU A 16 -10.67 4.83 -7.43
N PHE A 17 -10.68 5.79 -6.49
CA PHE A 17 -10.11 5.62 -5.16
C PHE A 17 -10.74 4.44 -4.43
N PHE A 18 -12.07 4.43 -4.26
CA PHE A 18 -12.77 3.34 -3.57
C PHE A 18 -12.62 2.00 -4.30
N LEU A 19 -12.77 1.99 -5.63
CA LEU A 19 -12.66 0.76 -6.42
C LEU A 19 -11.25 0.16 -6.36
N SER A 20 -10.21 1.00 -6.37
CA SER A 20 -8.82 0.52 -6.27
C SER A 20 -8.54 -0.17 -4.93
N TYR A 21 -9.03 0.37 -3.81
CA TYR A 21 -8.90 -0.31 -2.51
C TYR A 21 -9.72 -1.58 -2.41
N LEU A 22 -10.96 -1.56 -2.91
CA LEU A 22 -11.81 -2.74 -2.92
C LEU A 22 -11.15 -3.87 -3.72
N PHE A 23 -10.62 -3.54 -4.89
CA PHE A 23 -9.94 -4.53 -5.73
C PHE A 23 -8.66 -5.05 -5.07
N ALA A 24 -7.86 -4.16 -4.46
CA ALA A 24 -6.64 -4.53 -3.77
C ALA A 24 -6.91 -5.45 -2.57
N ILE A 25 -7.90 -5.14 -1.73
CA ILE A 25 -8.21 -5.96 -0.54
C ILE A 25 -8.77 -7.33 -0.94
N VAL A 26 -9.57 -7.40 -2.00
CA VAL A 26 -10.08 -8.68 -2.52
C VAL A 26 -8.92 -9.54 -3.02
N ILE A 27 -7.98 -8.98 -3.79
CA ILE A 27 -6.82 -9.72 -4.26
C ILE A 27 -5.97 -10.22 -3.09
N ASP A 28 -5.66 -9.36 -2.12
CA ASP A 28 -4.85 -9.74 -0.97
C ASP A 28 -5.49 -10.90 -0.19
N ASN A 29 -6.81 -10.85 0.05
CA ASN A 29 -7.54 -11.93 0.70
C ASN A 29 -7.54 -13.22 -0.13
N MET A 30 -7.72 -13.12 -1.46
CA MET A 30 -7.66 -14.30 -2.33
C MET A 30 -6.27 -14.94 -2.33
N MET A 31 -5.21 -14.13 -2.36
CA MET A 31 -3.82 -14.61 -2.39
C MET A 31 -3.44 -15.35 -1.11
N ILE A 32 -3.86 -14.82 0.04
CA ILE A 32 -3.60 -15.43 1.35
C ILE A 32 -4.46 -16.66 1.56
N LEU A 33 -5.78 -16.56 1.32
CA LEU A 33 -6.74 -17.60 1.72
C LEU A 33 -6.88 -18.74 0.70
N SER A 34 -6.76 -18.45 -0.60
CA SER A 34 -7.02 -19.45 -1.66
C SER A 34 -5.75 -20.01 -2.30
N PHE A 35 -4.71 -19.19 -2.46
CA PHE A 35 -3.52 -19.57 -3.21
C PHE A 35 -2.28 -19.82 -2.35
N ASP A 36 -2.33 -19.53 -1.05
CA ASP A 36 -1.21 -19.67 -0.08
C ASP A 36 0.12 -19.06 -0.59
N ILE A 37 0.02 -17.89 -1.26
CA ILE A 37 1.19 -17.22 -1.84
C ILE A 37 1.81 -16.32 -0.76
N GLN A 38 2.77 -16.88 -0.03
CA GLN A 38 3.37 -16.23 1.15
C GLN A 38 4.40 -15.12 0.84
N PHE A 39 4.85 -14.99 -0.40
CA PHE A 39 5.84 -13.96 -0.79
C PHE A 39 5.21 -12.72 -1.43
N MET A 40 3.88 -12.69 -1.58
CA MET A 40 3.21 -11.63 -2.31
C MET A 40 2.94 -10.44 -1.38
N PRO A 41 3.38 -9.22 -1.74
CA PRO A 41 3.16 -8.05 -0.91
C PRO A 41 1.71 -7.61 -0.92
N TYR A 42 1.25 -7.06 0.20
CA TYR A 42 -0.07 -6.47 0.34
C TYR A 42 -0.30 -5.36 -0.69
N LEU A 43 -1.06 -5.65 -1.75
CA LEU A 43 -1.43 -4.69 -2.79
C LEU A 43 -2.25 -3.54 -2.21
N THR A 44 -3.01 -3.79 -1.14
CA THR A 44 -3.77 -2.76 -0.43
C THR A 44 -2.83 -1.71 0.16
N LEU A 45 -1.72 -2.13 0.76
CA LEU A 45 -0.72 -1.22 1.33
C LEU A 45 0.01 -0.44 0.22
N LEU A 46 0.36 -1.10 -0.88
CA LEU A 46 0.95 -0.42 -2.05
C LEU A 46 -0.02 0.60 -2.66
N THR A 47 -1.30 0.26 -2.78
CA THR A 47 -2.35 1.18 -3.26
C THR A 47 -2.53 2.35 -2.30
N LEU A 48 -2.40 2.12 -0.99
CA LEU A 48 -2.42 3.17 0.02
C LEU A 48 -1.25 4.14 -0.13
N PHE A 49 -0.02 3.64 -0.30
CA PHE A 49 1.16 4.49 -0.57
C PHE A 49 1.03 5.24 -1.89
N PHE A 50 0.52 4.55 -2.90
CA PHE A 50 -0.26 5.04 -4.03
C PHE A 50 -0.83 6.45 -3.82
N TRP A 51 -2.01 6.43 -3.22
CA TRP A 51 -2.84 7.60 -3.03
C TRP A 51 -2.22 8.60 -2.08
N THR A 52 -1.47 8.12 -1.08
CA THR A 52 -0.73 8.96 -0.13
C THR A 52 0.31 9.83 -0.81
N SER A 53 0.99 9.32 -1.84
CA SER A 53 1.98 10.09 -2.62
C SER A 53 1.35 11.15 -3.53
N ARG A 54 0.12 10.91 -4.01
CA ARG A 54 -0.56 11.78 -4.98
C ARG A 54 -1.39 12.87 -4.35
N ILE A 55 -2.17 12.53 -3.33
CA ILE A 55 -3.17 13.43 -2.74
C ILE A 55 -2.55 14.06 -1.49
N LEU A 56 -1.90 15.21 -1.68
CA LEU A 56 -1.14 15.91 -0.63
C LEU A 56 -2.03 16.65 0.38
N TYR A 57 -3.24 17.05 -0.01
CA TYR A 57 -4.12 17.90 0.81
C TYR A 57 -4.89 17.15 1.91
N LYS A 58 -4.91 15.81 1.89
CA LYS A 58 -5.60 14.99 2.89
C LYS A 58 -4.66 14.06 3.64
N SER A 59 -5.03 13.74 4.88
CA SER A 59 -4.42 12.69 5.66
C SER A 59 -5.04 11.34 5.27
N HIS A 60 -4.22 10.40 4.80
CA HIS A 60 -4.63 9.03 4.47
C HIS A 60 -4.59 8.10 5.69
N LEU A 61 -4.36 8.64 6.89
CA LEU A 61 -4.30 7.86 8.14
C LEU A 61 -5.63 7.19 8.46
N LEU A 62 -6.76 7.87 8.25
CA LEU A 62 -8.07 7.25 8.49
C LEU A 62 -8.32 6.08 7.52
N SER A 63 -7.92 6.22 6.25
CA SER A 63 -7.99 5.14 5.27
C SER A 63 -7.09 3.97 5.69
N ALA A 64 -5.87 4.25 6.14
CA ALA A 64 -4.95 3.24 6.67
C ALA A 64 -5.57 2.46 7.86
N PHE A 65 -6.20 3.17 8.79
CA PHE A 65 -6.86 2.59 9.94
C PHE A 65 -8.04 1.70 9.54
N ILE A 66 -8.95 2.18 8.69
CA ILE A 66 -10.11 1.40 8.23
C ILE A 66 -9.67 0.16 7.46
N LEU A 67 -8.67 0.28 6.58
CA LEU A 67 -8.15 -0.86 5.82
C LEU A 67 -7.51 -1.88 6.76
N GLY A 68 -6.73 -1.45 7.75
CA GLY A 68 -6.17 -2.36 8.74
C GLY A 68 -7.25 -3.07 9.56
N LEU A 69 -8.34 -2.40 9.95
CA LEU A 69 -9.47 -3.04 10.63
C LEU A 69 -10.14 -4.09 9.73
N ALA A 70 -10.29 -3.79 8.43
CA ALA A 70 -10.83 -4.75 7.48
C ALA A 70 -9.92 -6.00 7.37
N PHE A 71 -8.60 -5.83 7.35
CA PHE A 71 -7.65 -6.93 7.41
C PHE A 71 -7.76 -7.72 8.71
N ASP A 72 -7.90 -7.04 9.85
CA ASP A 72 -8.06 -7.71 11.14
C ASP A 72 -9.31 -8.60 11.15
N THR A 73 -10.42 -8.12 10.59
CA THR A 73 -11.65 -8.91 10.46
C THR A 73 -11.52 -10.07 9.46
N ALA A 74 -10.80 -9.88 8.36
CA ALA A 74 -10.72 -10.88 7.29
C ALA A 74 -9.76 -12.03 7.63
N LEU A 75 -8.65 -11.72 8.32
CA LEU A 75 -7.65 -12.69 8.76
C LEU A 75 -7.91 -13.25 10.16
N ASN A 76 -9.04 -12.88 10.80
CA ASN A 76 -9.40 -13.26 12.17
C ASN A 76 -8.29 -12.92 13.20
N THR A 77 -7.63 -11.77 13.02
CA THR A 77 -6.60 -11.29 13.96
C THR A 77 -7.19 -10.32 14.98
N PRO A 78 -6.50 -10.05 16.10
CA PRO A 78 -6.97 -9.07 17.07
C PRO A 78 -7.24 -7.71 16.42
N LEU A 79 -8.41 -7.15 16.74
CA LEU A 79 -8.86 -5.89 16.14
C LEU A 79 -7.89 -4.76 16.50
N GLY A 80 -7.29 -4.13 15.49
CA GLY A 80 -6.34 -3.03 15.65
C GLY A 80 -4.87 -3.40 15.39
N SER A 81 -4.53 -4.68 15.28
CA SER A 81 -3.14 -5.12 15.04
C SER A 81 -2.63 -4.66 13.68
N HIS A 82 -3.31 -5.02 12.58
CA HIS A 82 -2.96 -4.54 11.24
C HIS A 82 -3.17 -3.03 11.13
N SER A 83 -4.21 -2.50 11.79
CA SER A 83 -4.49 -1.06 11.82
C SER A 83 -3.29 -0.24 12.31
N LEU A 84 -2.63 -0.70 13.37
CA LEU A 84 -1.44 -0.04 13.92
C LEU A 84 -0.26 -0.08 12.94
N ILE A 85 -0.04 -1.21 12.27
CA ILE A 85 1.05 -1.37 11.30
C ILE A 85 0.81 -0.49 10.06
N PHE A 86 -0.41 -0.50 9.53
CA PHE A 86 -0.83 0.34 8.39
C PHE A 86 -0.70 1.82 8.73
N LEU A 87 -1.13 2.25 9.92
CA LEU A 87 -0.98 3.62 10.38
C LEU A 87 0.48 4.04 10.47
N THR A 88 1.32 3.21 11.09
CA THR A 88 2.74 3.52 11.30
C THR A 88 3.47 3.68 9.98
N THR A 89 3.29 2.74 9.06
CA THR A 89 3.94 2.75 7.75
C THR A 89 3.42 3.89 6.86
N THR A 90 2.11 4.16 6.90
CA THR A 90 1.51 5.31 6.18
C THR A 90 2.00 6.63 6.76
N PHE A 91 2.19 6.73 8.07
CA PHE A 91 2.74 7.92 8.72
C PHE A 91 4.19 8.20 8.27
N LEU A 92 5.02 7.16 8.16
CA LEU A 92 6.39 7.29 7.64
C LEU A 92 6.38 7.83 6.20
N MET A 93 5.51 7.29 5.35
CA MET A 93 5.31 7.76 3.99
C MET A 93 4.81 9.21 3.95
N LEU A 94 3.84 9.58 4.81
CA LEU A 94 3.32 10.95 4.88
C LEU A 94 4.41 11.97 5.22
N ARG A 95 5.37 11.61 6.09
CA ARG A 95 6.49 12.48 6.48
C ARG A 95 7.49 12.69 5.35
N SER A 96 7.65 11.71 4.46
CA SER A 96 8.62 11.73 3.35
C SER A 96 8.01 12.05 1.98
N ARG A 97 6.67 12.11 1.87
CA ARG A 97 5.94 12.16 0.59
C ARG A 97 6.35 13.27 -0.39
N LEU A 98 6.76 14.43 0.13
CA LEU A 98 7.22 15.54 -0.71
C LEU A 98 8.54 15.22 -1.41
N ARG A 99 9.47 14.55 -0.70
CA ARG A 99 10.74 14.06 -1.29
C ARG A 99 10.47 12.88 -2.21
N PHE A 100 9.59 11.98 -1.79
CA PHE A 100 9.21 10.79 -2.55
C PHE A 100 8.78 11.11 -3.99
N LYS A 101 7.95 12.14 -4.17
CA LYS A 101 7.46 12.58 -5.48
C LYS A 101 8.57 13.07 -6.42
N GLY A 102 9.67 13.58 -5.87
CA GLY A 102 10.81 14.07 -6.65
C GLY A 102 11.76 12.97 -7.13
N TYR A 103 11.69 11.77 -6.55
CA TYR A 103 12.56 10.66 -6.93
C TYR A 103 12.09 9.98 -8.22
N PRO A 104 13.01 9.46 -9.06
CA PRO A 104 12.67 8.61 -10.19
C PRO A 104 12.01 7.31 -9.71
N LEU A 105 11.25 6.67 -10.61
CA LEU A 105 10.40 5.52 -10.29
C LEU A 105 11.17 4.35 -9.64
N TRP A 106 12.41 4.11 -10.07
CA TRP A 106 13.25 3.05 -9.48
C TRP A 106 13.63 3.36 -8.02
N GLN A 107 13.96 4.62 -7.69
CA GLN A 107 14.27 5.03 -6.31
C GLN A 107 13.01 4.96 -5.44
N GLN A 108 11.87 5.38 -5.98
CA GLN A 108 10.58 5.22 -5.32
C GLN A 108 10.31 3.74 -4.96
N SER A 109 10.62 2.83 -5.87
CA SER A 109 10.45 1.39 -5.67
C SER A 109 11.28 0.88 -4.49
N VAL A 110 12.56 1.27 -4.41
CA VAL A 110 13.45 0.91 -3.29
C VAL A 110 12.93 1.48 -1.96
N ILE A 111 12.45 2.72 -1.96
CA ILE A 111 11.88 3.35 -0.76
C ILE A 111 10.61 2.61 -0.31
N ILE A 112 9.75 2.20 -1.24
CA ILE A 112 8.54 1.42 -0.93
C ILE A 112 8.91 0.05 -0.35
N GLY A 113 9.91 -0.62 -0.92
CA GLY A 113 10.47 -1.83 -0.33
C GLY A 113 10.94 -1.62 1.11
N SER A 114 11.57 -0.48 1.42
CA SER A 114 11.95 -0.16 2.80
C SER A 114 10.76 0.03 3.75
N TYR A 115 9.64 0.60 3.28
CA TYR A 115 8.43 0.72 4.09
C TYR A 115 7.75 -0.62 4.33
N LEU A 116 7.77 -1.52 3.35
CA LEU A 116 7.28 -2.89 3.51
C LEU A 116 8.20 -3.72 4.41
N LEU A 117 9.50 -3.45 4.42
CA LEU A 117 10.39 -4.07 5.38
C LEU A 117 10.03 -3.64 6.83
N VAL A 118 9.70 -2.37 7.05
CA VAL A 118 9.19 -1.89 8.36
C VAL A 118 7.85 -2.54 8.70
N PHE A 119 6.95 -2.67 7.71
CA PHE A 119 5.69 -3.40 7.87
C PHE A 119 5.96 -4.83 8.37
N GLN A 120 6.87 -5.54 7.71
CA GLN A 120 7.18 -6.93 7.99
C GLN A 120 7.83 -7.14 9.36
N ILE A 121 8.73 -6.24 9.75
CA ILE A 121 9.31 -6.25 11.10
C ILE A 121 8.21 -6.06 12.16
N MET A 122 7.32 -5.09 11.97
CA MET A 122 6.23 -4.83 12.92
C MET A 122 5.26 -6.01 13.00
N SER A 123 4.88 -6.58 11.86
CA SER A 123 4.05 -7.79 11.77
C SER A 123 4.70 -8.97 12.49
N TRP A 124 6.01 -9.16 12.33
CA TRP A 124 6.76 -10.21 13.04
C TRP A 124 6.64 -10.04 14.55
N PHE A 125 6.82 -8.83 15.07
CA PHE A 125 6.74 -8.57 16.51
C PHE A 125 5.33 -8.75 17.07
N ILE A 126 4.30 -8.37 16.32
CA ILE A 126 2.91 -8.41 16.80
C ILE A 126 2.35 -9.83 16.74
N PHE A 127 2.58 -10.55 15.64
CA PHE A 127 1.97 -11.86 15.41
C PHE A 127 2.87 -13.03 15.78
N THR A 128 4.18 -12.80 15.91
CA THR A 128 5.20 -13.82 16.23
C THR A 128 4.98 -15.12 15.42
N PRO A 129 4.93 -15.04 14.07
CA PRO A 129 4.54 -16.18 13.24
C PRO A 129 5.56 -17.32 13.38
N GLN A 130 5.06 -18.55 13.54
CA GLN A 130 5.90 -19.75 13.55
C GLN A 130 6.21 -20.16 12.10
N LEU A 131 7.26 -19.55 11.54
CA LEU A 131 7.70 -19.83 10.17
C LEU A 131 8.67 -21.01 10.16
N LEU A 132 8.29 -22.09 9.48
CA LEU A 132 9.10 -23.31 9.34
C LEU A 132 9.56 -23.48 7.88
N GLY A 133 10.79 -23.95 7.70
CA GLY A 133 11.35 -24.24 6.38
C GLY A 133 11.34 -23.03 5.44
N ASN A 134 10.80 -23.21 4.22
CA ASN A 134 10.83 -22.18 3.17
C ASN A 134 9.98 -20.94 3.48
N ALA A 135 8.97 -21.08 4.35
CA ALA A 135 8.08 -19.97 4.73
C ALA A 135 8.84 -18.79 5.34
N TYR A 136 9.93 -19.08 6.07
CA TYR A 136 10.80 -18.04 6.63
C TYR A 136 11.40 -17.17 5.53
N TYR A 137 11.92 -17.77 4.47
CA TYR A 137 12.52 -17.03 3.36
C TYR A 137 11.47 -16.25 2.57
N TYR A 138 10.31 -16.86 2.30
CA TYR A 138 9.22 -16.18 1.58
C TYR A 138 8.71 -14.95 2.32
N TYR A 139 8.58 -15.04 3.64
CA TYR A 139 8.18 -13.91 4.48
C TYR A 139 9.11 -12.70 4.34
N TRP A 140 10.43 -12.91 4.30
CA TRP A 140 11.41 -11.82 4.15
C TRP A 140 11.67 -11.41 2.70
N LEU A 141 11.21 -12.20 1.72
CA LEU A 141 11.28 -11.87 0.30
C LEU A 141 10.18 -10.89 -0.12
N GLU A 142 9.08 -10.79 0.63
CA GLU A 142 7.93 -9.93 0.33
C GLU A 142 8.33 -8.46 0.01
N PRO A 143 9.21 -7.78 0.78
CA PRO A 143 9.61 -6.41 0.47
C PRO A 143 10.40 -6.30 -0.84
N LEU A 144 11.16 -7.33 -1.21
CA LEU A 144 11.89 -7.38 -2.48
C LEU A 144 10.93 -7.53 -3.65
N VAL A 145 9.91 -8.38 -3.52
CA VAL A 145 8.85 -8.55 -4.54
C VAL A 145 8.11 -7.23 -4.74
N ALA A 146 7.87 -6.47 -3.68
CA ALA A 146 7.22 -5.18 -3.77
C ALA A 146 8.01 -4.11 -4.54
N ILE A 147 9.34 -4.15 -4.50
CA ILE A 147 10.19 -3.28 -5.32
C ILE A 147 9.89 -3.48 -6.81
N PHE A 148 9.62 -4.72 -7.23
CA PHE A 148 9.27 -5.03 -8.62
C PHE A 148 7.80 -4.74 -8.95
N ILE A 149 6.89 -4.94 -8.00
CA ILE A 149 5.45 -4.68 -8.21
C ILE A 149 5.12 -3.19 -8.22
N TRP A 150 5.82 -2.38 -7.42
CA TRP A 150 5.61 -0.93 -7.35
C TRP A 150 5.59 -0.22 -8.72
N PRO A 151 6.61 -0.35 -9.60
CA PRO A 151 6.59 0.33 -10.89
C PRO A 151 5.40 -0.08 -11.76
N LEU A 152 5.01 -1.36 -11.73
CA LEU A 152 3.84 -1.84 -12.47
C LEU A 152 2.54 -1.24 -11.93
N LEU A 153 2.33 -1.33 -10.61
CA LEU A 153 1.14 -0.80 -9.94
C LEU A 153 1.00 0.71 -10.15
N THR A 154 2.11 1.44 -10.01
CA THR A 154 2.11 2.88 -10.26
C THR A 154 1.74 3.17 -11.70
N LEU A 155 2.35 2.55 -12.71
CA LEU A 155 2.01 2.81 -14.12
C LEU A 155 0.51 2.59 -14.41
N ILE A 156 -0.07 1.51 -13.90
CA ILE A 156 -1.49 1.17 -14.09
C ILE A 156 -2.39 2.24 -13.47
N LEU A 157 -2.25 2.48 -12.16
CA LEU A 157 -3.12 3.43 -11.46
C LEU A 157 -2.93 4.86 -11.98
N ASN A 158 -1.72 5.20 -12.45
CA ASN A 158 -1.37 6.50 -13.00
C ASN A 158 -2.10 6.73 -14.34
N ARG A 159 -2.13 5.70 -15.20
CA ARG A 159 -2.91 5.71 -16.45
C ARG A 159 -4.41 5.83 -16.18
N LEU A 160 -4.93 5.06 -15.22
CA LEU A 160 -6.35 5.13 -14.83
C LEU A 160 -6.72 6.51 -14.28
N THR A 161 -5.86 7.08 -13.42
CA THR A 161 -6.07 8.41 -12.85
C THR A 161 -6.14 9.47 -13.96
N HIS A 162 -5.25 9.39 -14.95
CA HIS A 162 -5.27 10.31 -16.09
C HIS A 162 -6.58 10.16 -16.88
N GLN A 163 -7.00 8.93 -17.21
CA GLN A 163 -8.24 8.70 -17.94
C GLN A 163 -9.49 9.23 -17.22
N THR A 164 -9.57 9.07 -15.90
CA THR A 164 -10.74 9.53 -15.13
C THR A 164 -10.83 11.04 -14.97
N VAL A 165 -9.72 11.75 -15.16
CA VAL A 165 -9.62 13.19 -14.92
C VAL A 165 -9.81 14.00 -16.21
N PHE A 166 -9.41 13.44 -17.36
CA PHE A 166 -9.49 14.09 -18.67
C PHE A 166 -10.70 13.66 -19.51
N ASN A 167 -11.53 12.74 -19.00
CA ASN A 167 -12.86 12.41 -19.53
C ASN A 167 -13.93 13.10 -18.69
#